data_AF-A0A2N2I597-F1
#
_entry.id   AF-A0A2N2I597-F1
#
_cell.length_a   1.000
_cell.length_b   1.000
_cell.length_c   1.000
_cell.angle_alpha   90.00
_cell.angle_beta   90.00
_cell.angle_gamma   90.00
#
_symmetry.space_group_name_H-M   'P 1'
#
loop_
_entity.id
_entity.type
_entity.pdbx_description
1 polymer ?
#
loop_
_entity_poly.entity_id
_entity_poly.type
_entity_poly.pdbx_seq_one_letter_code
_entity_poly.pdbx_strand_id
1 'polypeptide(L)'
;MPTSVRHLVAFAVLPVRALFAAYPGRDPRMTEGVILIDEVALHQEPSVQRGLVHALRGALPRVQWILTTSSPEVTAACEPHEVLALRRMPASKKVELFEGPLATLH
;
A
#
# COMPACT_ATOMS: atom_id res chain seq x y z
N MET A 1 -1.62 1.44 -23.45
CA MET A 1 -0.71 1.52 -22.30
C MET A 1 -0.62 0.13 -21.67
N PRO A 2 0.57 -0.37 -21.29
CA PRO A 2 0.69 -1.62 -20.52
C PRO A 2 -0.10 -1.54 -19.21
N THR A 3 -0.72 -2.64 -18.78
CA THR A 3 -1.58 -2.69 -17.59
C THR A 3 -0.84 -2.26 -16.32
N SER A 4 0.43 -2.64 -16.19
CA SER A 4 1.30 -2.26 -15.07
C SER A 4 1.44 -0.74 -14.92
N VAL A 5 1.74 -0.06 -16.03
CA VAL A 5 1.90 1.40 -16.07
C VAL A 5 0.57 2.10 -15.76
N ARG A 6 -0.55 1.57 -16.25
CA ARG A 6 -1.87 2.11 -15.93
C ARG A 6 -2.16 2.08 -14.43
N HIS A 7 -1.78 1.00 -13.74
CA HIS A 7 -1.97 0.89 -12.29
C HIS A 7 -1.09 1.88 -11.52
N LEU A 8 0.18 2.02 -11.89
CA LEU A 8 1.09 3.00 -11.27
C LEU A 8 0.57 4.45 -11.43
N VAL A 9 0.07 4.80 -12.62
CA VAL A 9 -0.55 6.10 -12.86
C VAL A 9 -1.80 6.27 -11.98
N ALA A 10 -2.62 5.22 -11.85
CA ALA A 10 -3.82 5.27 -11.00
C ALA A 10 -3.47 5.50 -9.52
N PHE A 11 -2.41 4.84 -9.00
CA PHE A 11 -1.95 5.02 -7.62
C PHE A 11 -1.48 6.45 -7.32
N ALA A 12 -1.08 7.22 -8.32
CA ALA A 12 -0.75 8.64 -8.14
C ALA A 12 -1.97 9.55 -8.36
N VAL A 13 -2.62 9.40 -9.52
CA VAL A 13 -3.64 10.36 -9.98
C VAL A 13 -4.92 10.30 -9.14
N LEU A 14 -5.37 9.10 -8.74
CA LEU A 14 -6.62 8.96 -8.00
C LEU A 14 -6.52 9.57 -6.58
N PRO A 15 -5.48 9.26 -5.78
CA PRO A 15 -5.18 9.97 -4.55
C PRO A 15 -5.14 11.49 -4.67
N VAL A 16 -4.34 12.01 -5.60
CA VAL A 16 -4.15 13.45 -5.80
C VAL A 16 -5.47 14.12 -6.14
N ARG A 17 -6.25 13.52 -7.05
CA ARG A 17 -7.57 14.03 -7.43
C ARG A 17 -8.53 14.03 -6.24
N ALA A 18 -8.55 12.97 -5.44
CA ALA A 18 -9.42 12.86 -4.28
C ALA A 18 -9.07 13.92 -3.22
N LEU A 19 -7.79 14.09 -2.91
CA LEU A 19 -7.32 15.10 -1.96
C LEU A 19 -7.61 16.53 -2.45
N PHE A 20 -7.38 16.81 -3.73
CA PHE A 20 -7.67 18.13 -4.29
C PHE A 20 -9.17 18.46 -4.25
N ALA A 21 -10.04 17.48 -4.53
CA ALA A 21 -11.48 17.65 -4.46
C ALA A 21 -11.98 17.86 -3.01
N ALA A 22 -11.42 17.13 -2.06
CA ALA A 22 -11.77 17.26 -0.64
C ALA A 22 -11.23 18.54 0.00
N TYR A 23 -10.08 19.03 -0.46
CA TYR A 23 -9.39 20.20 0.09
C TYR A 23 -8.97 21.19 -1.02
N PRO A 24 -9.93 21.89 -1.64
CA PRO A 24 -9.62 22.81 -2.73
C PRO A 24 -8.62 23.89 -2.32
N GLY A 25 -7.63 24.15 -3.18
CA GLY A 25 -6.61 25.18 -2.95
C GLY A 25 -5.50 24.79 -1.97
N ARG A 26 -5.55 23.59 -1.37
CA ARG A 26 -4.42 23.03 -0.62
C ARG A 26 -3.58 22.13 -1.51
N ASP A 27 -2.26 22.15 -1.28
CA ASP A 27 -1.34 21.19 -1.88
C ASP A 27 -1.66 19.78 -1.33
N PRO A 28 -1.97 18.79 -2.18
CA PRO A 28 -2.22 17.42 -1.77
C PRO A 28 -1.09 16.80 -0.94
N ARG A 29 0.17 17.21 -1.18
CA ARG A 29 1.34 16.72 -0.43
C ARG A 29 1.34 17.20 1.02
N MET A 30 0.67 18.31 1.29
CA MET A 30 0.55 18.91 2.62
C MET A 30 -0.77 18.55 3.31
N THR A 31 -1.57 17.70 2.68
CA THR A 31 -2.92 17.34 3.12
C THR A 31 -2.92 15.95 3.73
N GLU A 32 -3.64 15.80 4.84
CA GLU A 32 -3.82 14.52 5.51
C GLU A 32 -4.95 13.72 4.86
N GLY A 33 -4.79 12.39 4.82
CA GLY A 33 -5.79 11.49 4.29
C GLY A 33 -5.41 10.03 4.52
N VAL A 34 -6.39 9.15 4.35
CA VAL A 34 -6.19 7.69 4.40
C VAL A 34 -6.49 7.13 3.02
N ILE A 35 -5.57 6.34 2.49
CA ILE A 35 -5.70 5.76 1.16
C ILE A 35 -5.50 4.25 1.25
N LEU A 36 -6.51 3.51 0.80
CA LEU A 36 -6.46 2.06 0.65
C LEU A 36 -6.19 1.67 -0.79
N ILE A 37 -5.23 0.78 -0.99
CA ILE A 37 -5.04 0.09 -2.27
C ILE A 37 -5.07 -1.41 -2.01
N ASP A 38 -5.99 -2.09 -2.70
CA ASP A 38 -6.06 -3.55 -2.67
C ASP A 38 -5.12 -4.14 -3.73
N GLU A 39 -4.34 -5.15 -3.33
CA GLU A 39 -3.31 -5.85 -4.11
C GLU A 39 -2.40 -4.91 -4.92
N VAL A 40 -1.60 -4.13 -4.20
CA VAL A 40 -0.75 -3.07 -4.78
C VAL A 40 0.32 -3.61 -5.75
N ALA A 41 0.68 -4.88 -5.65
CA ALA A 41 1.72 -5.52 -6.46
C ALA A 41 1.21 -6.03 -7.82
N LEU A 42 -0.11 -5.95 -8.09
CA LEU A 42 -0.71 -6.59 -9.26
C LEU A 42 -0.09 -6.10 -10.58
N HIS A 43 0.41 -7.05 -11.37
CA HIS A 43 1.10 -6.85 -12.65
C HIS A 43 2.43 -6.07 -12.58
N GLN A 44 2.98 -5.82 -11.38
CA GLN A 44 4.28 -5.15 -11.23
C GLN A 44 5.40 -6.18 -11.21
N GLU A 45 6.57 -5.83 -11.77
CA GLU A 45 7.76 -6.66 -11.63
C GLU A 45 8.43 -6.48 -10.26
N PRO A 46 9.19 -7.48 -9.77
CA PRO A 46 9.79 -7.46 -8.42
C PRO A 46 10.65 -6.23 -8.09
N SER A 47 11.27 -5.61 -9.09
CA SER A 47 12.05 -4.37 -8.92
C SER A 47 11.16 -3.18 -8.55
N VAL A 48 10.00 -3.06 -9.18
CA VAL A 48 9.01 -2.00 -8.91
C VAL A 48 8.36 -2.23 -7.56
N GLN A 49 7.98 -3.48 -7.25
CA GLN A 49 7.34 -3.84 -5.98
C GLN A 49 8.16 -3.39 -4.77
N ARG A 50 9.49 -3.63 -4.78
CA ARG A 50 10.42 -3.21 -3.72
C ARG A 50 10.51 -1.70 -3.54
N GLY A 51 10.37 -0.92 -4.61
CA GLY A 51 10.43 0.54 -4.56
C GLY A 51 9.09 1.22 -4.28
N LEU A 52 7.98 0.49 -4.42
CA LEU A 52 6.64 1.07 -4.49
C LEU A 52 6.23 1.76 -3.19
N VAL A 53 6.45 1.11 -2.05
CA VAL A 53 6.09 1.64 -0.72
C VAL A 53 6.79 2.98 -0.48
N HIS A 54 8.10 3.03 -0.75
CA HIS A 54 8.88 4.26 -0.59
C HIS A 54 8.40 5.37 -1.55
N ALA A 55 8.10 5.02 -2.80
CA ALA A 55 7.59 5.97 -3.80
C ALA A 55 6.24 6.58 -3.38
N LEU A 56 5.30 5.76 -2.89
CA LEU A 56 3.99 6.23 -2.42
C LEU A 56 4.12 7.15 -1.20
N ARG A 57 4.93 6.76 -0.21
CA ARG A 57 5.23 7.59 0.96
C ARG A 57 5.86 8.92 0.59
N GLY A 58 6.83 8.92 -0.34
CA GLY A 58 7.47 10.13 -0.82
C GLY A 58 6.53 11.05 -1.62
N ALA A 59 5.58 10.47 -2.35
CA ALA A 59 4.63 11.22 -3.18
C ALA A 59 3.60 12.00 -2.36
N LEU A 60 3.06 11.40 -1.30
CA LEU A 60 2.09 12.02 -0.39
C LEU A 60 2.49 11.74 1.07
N PRO A 61 3.39 12.57 1.65
CA PRO A 61 4.03 12.27 2.93
C PRO A 61 3.11 12.40 4.15
N ARG A 62 1.97 13.08 4.01
CA ARG A 62 0.97 13.25 5.08
C ARG A 62 -0.20 12.28 4.98
N VAL A 63 -0.17 11.38 3.99
CA VAL A 63 -1.18 10.35 3.82
C VAL A 63 -0.77 9.09 4.57
N GLN A 64 -1.73 8.50 5.28
CA GLN A 64 -1.61 7.12 5.74
C GLN A 64 -1.97 6.18 4.59
N TRP A 65 -0.97 5.44 4.12
CA TRP A 65 -1.14 4.41 3.11
C TRP A 65 -1.44 3.07 3.79
N ILE A 66 -2.56 2.45 3.40
CA ILE A 66 -2.90 1.08 3.80
C ILE A 66 -2.95 0.25 2.52
N LEU A 67 -2.02 -0.68 2.42
CA LEU A 67 -1.84 -1.50 1.23
C LEU A 67 -2.12 -2.95 1.59
N THR A 68 -2.88 -3.66 0.77
CA THR A 68 -2.92 -5.12 0.84
C THR A 68 -2.03 -5.69 -0.25
N THR A 69 -1.41 -6.83 0.02
CA THR A 69 -0.63 -7.56 -0.97
C THR A 69 -0.41 -9.00 -0.56
N SER A 70 -0.32 -9.85 -1.57
CA SER A 70 0.18 -11.22 -1.46
C SER A 70 1.67 -11.33 -1.83
N SER A 71 2.31 -10.23 -2.24
CA SER A 71 3.72 -10.20 -2.64
C SER A 71 4.68 -10.11 -1.44
N PRO A 72 5.60 -11.07 -1.27
CA PRO A 72 6.70 -10.99 -0.31
C PRO A 72 7.63 -9.79 -0.54
N GLU A 73 7.76 -9.31 -1.77
CA GLU A 73 8.71 -8.28 -2.18
C GLU A 73 8.26 -6.90 -1.73
N VAL A 74 6.94 -6.68 -1.66
CA VAL A 74 6.36 -5.47 -1.06
C VAL A 74 6.50 -5.53 0.46
N THR A 75 6.19 -6.66 1.10
CA THR A 75 6.29 -6.77 2.56
C THR A 75 7.74 -6.72 3.05
N ALA A 76 8.70 -7.26 2.29
CA ALA A 76 10.13 -7.17 2.59
C ALA A 76 10.70 -5.74 2.46
N ALA A 77 9.99 -4.84 1.78
CA ALA A 77 10.34 -3.42 1.69
C ALA A 77 9.76 -2.56 2.84
N CYS A 78 8.97 -3.17 3.72
CA CYS A 78 8.38 -2.53 4.90
C CYS A 78 9.13 -2.91 6.18
N GLU A 79 9.05 -2.04 7.18
CA GLU A 79 9.53 -2.38 8.52
C GLU A 79 8.57 -3.38 9.22
N PRO A 80 9.03 -4.24 10.15
CA PRO A 80 8.18 -5.24 10.80
C PRO A 80 6.94 -4.67 11.50
N HIS A 81 7.01 -3.43 12.01
CA HIS A 81 5.90 -2.75 12.66
C HIS A 81 4.90 -2.13 11.67
N GLU A 82 5.21 -2.16 10.37
CA GLU A 82 4.36 -1.65 9.28
C GLU A 82 3.61 -2.79 8.57
N VAL A 83 3.88 -4.05 8.94
CA VAL A 83 3.30 -5.24 8.31
C VAL A 83 2.31 -5.90 9.26
N LEU A 84 1.10 -6.13 8.74
CA LEU A 84 0.04 -6.88 9.40
C LEU A 84 -0.23 -8.14 8.58
N ALA A 85 0.06 -9.31 9.12
CA ALA A 85 -0.22 -10.57 8.43
C ALA A 85 -1.60 -11.09 8.82
N LEU A 86 -2.45 -11.33 7.82
CA LEU A 86 -3.76 -11.94 8.00
C LEU A 86 -3.67 -13.44 7.70
N ARG A 87 -3.99 -14.29 8.68
CA ARG A 87 -3.97 -15.75 8.50
C ARG A 87 -5.32 -16.35 8.83
N ARG A 88 -5.75 -17.28 7.98
CA ARG A 88 -6.93 -18.10 8.23
C ARG A 88 -6.54 -19.24 9.18
N MET A 89 -7.27 -19.40 10.27
CA MET A 89 -6.99 -20.48 11.22
C MET A 89 -7.45 -21.84 10.67
N PRO A 90 -6.62 -22.90 10.72
CA PRO A 90 -6.99 -24.20 10.14
C PRO A 90 -8.25 -24.82 10.77
N ALA A 91 -8.45 -24.60 12.07
CA ALA A 91 -9.52 -25.20 12.86
C ALA A 91 -10.81 -24.36 12.91
N SER A 92 -10.84 -23.15 12.34
CA SER A 92 -12.04 -22.29 12.36
C SER A 92 -12.11 -21.37 11.14
N LYS A 93 -13.30 -20.90 10.76
CA LYS A 93 -13.43 -19.90 9.68
C LYS A 93 -12.92 -18.50 10.05
N LYS A 94 -12.24 -18.34 11.19
CA LYS A 94 -11.71 -17.07 11.67
C LYS A 94 -10.43 -16.67 10.92
N VAL A 95 -10.25 -15.37 10.77
CA VAL A 95 -8.99 -14.75 10.34
C VAL A 95 -8.42 -14.03 11.54
N GLU A 96 -7.15 -14.28 11.82
CA GLU A 96 -6.41 -13.63 12.89
C GLU A 96 -5.31 -12.76 12.30
N LEU A 97 -4.98 -11.69 13.02
CA LEU A 97 -4.00 -10.69 12.64
C LEU A 97 -2.74 -10.88 13.48
N PHE A 98 -1.60 -10.90 12.81
CA PHE A 98 -0.28 -11.09 13.40
C PHE A 98 0.58 -9.87 13.11
N GLU A 99 1.28 -9.36 14.13
CA GLU A 99 2.08 -8.13 14.07
C GLU A 99 3.55 -8.40 14.39
N GLY A 100 4.41 -7.44 14.03
CA GLY A 100 5.83 -7.47 14.39
C GLY A 100 6.58 -8.65 13.76
N PRO A 101 7.49 -9.32 14.49
CA PRO A 101 8.24 -10.45 13.95
C PRO A 101 7.35 -11.60 13.45
N LEU A 102 6.18 -11.78 14.08
CA LEU A 102 5.22 -12.81 13.69
C LEU A 102 4.49 -12.48 12.38
N ALA A 103 4.52 -11.23 11.91
CA ALA A 103 3.93 -10.86 10.64
C ALA A 103 4.77 -11.34 9.44
N THR A 104 6.09 -11.43 9.60
CA THR A 104 7.05 -11.80 8.54
C THR A 104 7.47 -13.27 8.59
N LEU A 105 7.24 -13.97 9.71
CA LEU A 105 7.51 -15.40 9.88
C LEU A 105 6.37 -16.25 9.32
N HIS A 106 6.49 -16.75 8.09
CA HIS A 106 5.50 -17.64 7.46
C HIS A 106 5.14 -18.86 8.30
#